data_AF-A0A938U0P7-F1
#
_entry.id   AF-A0A938U0P7-F1
#
_cell.length_a   1.000
_cell.length_b   1.000
_cell.length_c   1.000
_cell.angle_alpha   90.00
_cell.angle_beta   90.00
_cell.angle_gamma   90.00
#
_symmetry.space_group_name_H-M   'P 1'
#
loop_
_entity.id
_entity.type
_entity.pdbx_description
1 polymer ?
#
loop_
_entity_poly.entity_id
_entity_poly.type
_entity_poly.pdbx_seq_one_letter_code
_entity_poly.pdbx_strand_id
1 'polypeptide(L)'
;MPPPRRWLERLLDELTASSPTIPPAPTSSFLSSTSTRARRQAYASLGRRGLVFGTPLLAAGQRPSRDALELEPLLRLLAVAHDVVGDAAAPLPARAMTTRTALLAAAAVVWGSPDGDDARLLAHGGDAGVLALSTTARAERALASLERELARRRYLGGNPLVGLTLHRAFVAADARALVLTAVDVLDGAVVGPPLVQRVQEQLARERLAVTAAIAGLSEWREVLDVDVVRQASAWQVEHLGLPKDQTARLLEVVKRPPDLARLLPWVPPEARARVFLQVALAAVVDGRVAADELSHLRALGDTLGVARTTQARIRRRVADFVQRHATAFDPLADAAGFAAGNPPWAVRVARVVFDNAETLWTEVRETGDLGVLLARRASGQSLSDDEQRRMREQLVDLVKAVPALAVFALPGGFVLLPLLLKVLPFDLRTSAFRSRDDFHAFARGDDDSLTPDDRVARAQRLLSPSPRWRP
;
A
#
# COMPACT_ATOMS: atom_id res chain seq x y z
N MET A 1 7.87 22.98 -0.34
CA MET A 1 7.95 23.99 -1.42
C MET A 1 7.35 23.38 -2.68
N PRO A 2 6.80 24.17 -3.63
CA PRO A 2 6.45 23.62 -4.93
C PRO A 2 7.72 23.12 -5.65
N PRO A 3 7.65 22.01 -6.40
CA PRO A 3 8.79 21.50 -7.13
C PRO A 3 9.25 22.52 -8.19
N PRO A 4 10.54 22.53 -8.56
CA PRO A 4 11.06 23.44 -9.57
C PRO A 4 10.41 23.18 -10.93
N ARG A 5 10.31 24.20 -11.79
CA ARG A 5 9.75 24.03 -13.15
C ARG A 5 10.57 23.02 -13.95
N ARG A 6 9.91 22.22 -14.80
CA ARG A 6 10.53 21.23 -15.69
C ARG A 6 11.31 20.14 -14.95
N TRP A 7 10.95 19.86 -13.68
CA TRP A 7 11.59 18.80 -12.88
C TRP A 7 11.41 17.42 -13.51
N LEU A 8 10.25 17.14 -14.12
CA LEU A 8 9.95 15.83 -14.71
C LEU A 8 10.84 15.60 -15.93
N GLU A 9 10.98 16.64 -16.74
CA GLU A 9 11.80 16.59 -17.93
C GLU A 9 13.28 16.39 -17.59
N ARG A 10 13.82 17.19 -16.65
CA ARG A 10 15.19 17.04 -16.16
C ARG A 10 15.45 15.65 -15.60
N LEU A 11 14.53 15.11 -14.80
CA LEU A 11 14.63 13.75 -14.27
C LEU A 11 14.75 12.72 -15.40
N LEU A 12 13.88 12.77 -16.41
CA LEU A 12 13.91 11.81 -17.51
C LEU A 12 15.18 11.96 -18.38
N ASP A 13 15.70 13.18 -18.53
CA ASP A 13 17.00 13.43 -19.18
C ASP A 13 18.15 12.81 -18.39
N GLU A 14 18.21 13.04 -17.07
CA GLU A 14 19.22 12.47 -16.17
C GLU A 14 19.22 10.93 -16.19
N LEU A 15 18.03 10.32 -16.13
CA LEU A 15 17.86 8.87 -16.18
C LEU A 15 18.32 8.28 -17.53
N THR A 16 18.04 8.98 -18.62
CA THR A 16 18.44 8.56 -19.96
C THR A 16 19.95 8.67 -20.15
N ALA A 17 20.57 9.71 -19.61
CA ALA A 17 22.03 9.88 -19.63
C ALA A 17 22.77 8.86 -18.74
N SER A 18 22.14 8.44 -17.65
CA SER A 18 22.73 7.51 -16.65
C SER A 18 22.48 6.04 -16.95
N SER A 19 21.64 5.71 -17.93
CA SER A 19 21.26 4.33 -18.22
C SER A 19 22.41 3.57 -18.90
N PRO A 20 22.96 2.51 -18.26
CA PRO A 20 23.86 1.61 -18.96
C PRO A 20 23.08 0.89 -20.07
N THR A 21 23.70 0.72 -21.23
CA THR A 21 23.18 -0.16 -22.29
C THR A 21 23.20 -1.61 -21.78
N ILE A 22 22.10 -2.06 -21.17
CA ILE A 22 21.95 -3.44 -20.72
C ILE A 22 21.66 -4.31 -21.96
N PRO A 23 22.49 -5.31 -22.29
CA PRO A 23 22.22 -6.22 -23.38
C PRO A 23 20.93 -7.00 -23.10
N PRO A 24 20.07 -7.24 -24.11
CA PRO A 24 18.81 -7.93 -23.92
C PRO A 24 19.01 -9.31 -23.29
N ALA A 25 18.13 -9.68 -22.36
CA ALA A 25 18.08 -11.04 -21.84
C ALA A 25 17.85 -12.03 -23.01
N PRO A 26 18.51 -13.22 -23.01
CA PRO A 26 18.35 -14.20 -24.07
C PRO A 26 16.87 -14.62 -24.17
N THR A 27 16.32 -14.47 -25.38
CA THR A 27 14.90 -14.73 -25.66
C THR A 27 14.71 -16.17 -26.10
N SER A 28 13.99 -16.99 -25.32
CA SER A 28 13.43 -18.25 -25.81
C SER A 28 11.94 -18.06 -26.14
N SER A 29 11.58 -18.06 -27.43
CA SER A 29 10.24 -18.38 -27.97
C SER A 29 10.10 -17.83 -29.40
N PHE A 30 9.95 -18.72 -30.38
CA PHE A 30 9.81 -18.38 -31.81
C PHE A 30 8.37 -18.10 -32.28
N LEU A 31 7.38 -18.00 -31.37
CA LEU A 31 5.95 -18.01 -31.75
C LEU A 31 5.12 -16.77 -31.34
N SER A 32 5.73 -15.72 -30.79
CA SER A 32 4.98 -14.54 -30.31
C SER A 32 5.39 -13.25 -31.03
N SER A 33 4.42 -12.39 -31.36
CA SER A 33 4.69 -11.07 -31.94
C SER A 33 5.66 -10.24 -31.09
N THR A 34 6.42 -9.37 -31.73
CA THR A 34 7.35 -8.44 -31.06
C THR A 34 6.68 -7.63 -29.94
N SER A 35 5.48 -7.10 -30.19
CA SER A 35 4.64 -6.44 -29.19
C SER A 35 4.35 -7.32 -27.95
N THR A 36 3.98 -8.59 -28.20
CA THR A 36 3.69 -9.55 -27.13
C THR A 36 4.94 -9.83 -26.28
N ARG A 37 6.13 -9.92 -26.92
CA ARG A 37 7.40 -10.11 -26.21
C ARG A 37 7.74 -8.90 -25.35
N ALA A 38 7.63 -7.69 -25.89
CA ALA A 38 7.88 -6.45 -25.16
C ALA A 38 6.99 -6.32 -23.92
N ARG A 39 5.67 -6.54 -24.06
CA ARG A 39 4.74 -6.51 -22.93
C ARG A 39 5.06 -7.57 -21.88
N ARG A 40 5.40 -8.81 -22.29
CA ARG A 40 5.81 -9.87 -21.35
C ARG A 40 7.08 -9.52 -20.59
N GLN A 41 8.08 -8.95 -21.27
CA GLN A 41 9.32 -8.51 -20.66
C GLN A 41 9.10 -7.36 -19.67
N ALA A 42 8.25 -6.39 -20.03
CA ALA A 42 7.83 -5.32 -19.13
C ALA A 42 7.17 -5.86 -17.87
N TYR A 43 6.20 -6.77 -17.99
CA TYR A 43 5.54 -7.40 -16.85
C TYR A 43 6.50 -8.18 -15.94
N ALA A 44 7.46 -8.90 -16.52
CA ALA A 44 8.47 -9.61 -15.75
C ALA A 44 9.39 -8.62 -14.99
N SER A 45 9.82 -7.53 -15.64
CA SER A 45 10.70 -6.53 -15.04
C SER A 45 9.99 -5.71 -13.95
N LEU A 46 8.72 -5.32 -14.14
CA LEU A 46 7.85 -4.75 -13.10
C LEU A 46 7.86 -5.59 -11.82
N GLY A 47 7.83 -6.92 -11.97
CA GLY A 47 7.83 -7.86 -10.85
C GLY A 47 9.17 -7.93 -10.11
N ARG A 48 10.29 -7.94 -10.84
CA ARG A 48 11.65 -8.00 -10.25
C ARG A 48 12.01 -6.71 -9.53
N ARG A 49 11.57 -5.57 -10.06
CA ARG A 49 11.88 -4.24 -9.52
C ARG A 49 10.82 -3.72 -8.54
N GLY A 50 9.98 -4.61 -8.01
CA GLY A 50 9.03 -4.35 -6.92
C GLY A 50 7.79 -3.51 -7.27
N LEU A 51 7.69 -3.00 -8.50
CA LEU A 51 6.55 -2.17 -8.94
C LEU A 51 5.20 -2.91 -8.90
N VAL A 52 5.18 -4.23 -9.09
CA VAL A 52 3.93 -5.03 -8.92
C VAL A 52 3.39 -4.98 -7.48
N PHE A 53 4.24 -4.71 -6.50
CA PHE A 53 3.89 -4.62 -5.08
C PHE A 53 3.74 -3.17 -4.60
N GLY A 54 3.79 -2.19 -5.53
CA GLY A 54 3.76 -0.77 -5.18
C GLY A 54 5.02 -0.28 -4.47
N THR A 55 6.13 -1.02 -4.60
CA THR A 55 7.40 -0.73 -3.91
C THR A 55 8.51 -0.59 -4.95
N PRO A 56 8.77 0.61 -5.52
CA PRO A 56 9.83 0.79 -6.50
C PRO A 56 11.21 0.49 -5.89
N LEU A 57 11.87 -0.57 -6.38
CA LEU A 57 13.21 -0.96 -5.96
C LEU A 57 14.23 -0.40 -6.95
N LEU A 58 14.98 0.61 -6.51
CA LEU A 58 16.09 1.20 -7.26
C LEU A 58 17.23 0.20 -7.45
N ALA A 59 17.99 0.37 -8.53
CA ALA A 59 19.24 -0.37 -8.71
C ALA A 59 20.29 0.06 -7.67
N ALA A 60 21.27 -0.82 -7.39
CA ALA A 60 22.33 -0.51 -6.45
C ALA A 60 23.11 0.74 -6.89
N GLY A 61 23.23 1.74 -6.01
CA GLY A 61 23.89 3.01 -6.30
C GLY A 61 23.04 4.04 -7.04
N GLN A 62 21.89 3.66 -7.59
CA GLN A 62 20.94 4.60 -8.20
C GLN A 62 20.29 5.43 -7.09
N ARG A 63 20.39 6.76 -7.21
CA ARG A 63 19.66 7.69 -6.37
C ARG A 63 18.82 8.58 -7.29
N PRO A 64 17.52 8.75 -7.04
CA PRO A 64 16.72 9.73 -7.78
C PRO A 64 17.32 11.13 -7.59
N SER A 65 16.96 12.02 -8.52
CA SER A 65 17.45 13.39 -8.56
C SER A 65 17.33 14.08 -7.21
N ARG A 66 18.29 14.95 -6.87
CA ARG A 66 18.19 15.80 -5.67
C ARG A 66 17.20 16.95 -5.86
N ASP A 67 16.73 17.17 -7.09
CA ASP A 67 15.64 18.10 -7.38
C ASP A 67 14.30 17.51 -6.89
N ALA A 68 13.49 18.33 -6.21
CA ALA A 68 12.18 17.94 -5.70
C ALA A 68 12.21 16.73 -4.72
N LEU A 69 13.09 16.76 -3.71
CA LEU A 69 13.15 15.73 -2.66
C LEU A 69 11.79 15.49 -1.98
N GLU A 70 10.88 16.48 -1.97
CA GLU A 70 9.52 16.30 -1.48
C GLU A 70 8.68 15.31 -2.31
N LEU A 71 9.11 14.98 -3.53
CA LEU A 71 8.50 14.01 -4.45
C LEU A 71 9.29 12.70 -4.53
N GLU A 72 10.24 12.45 -3.61
CA GLU A 72 11.14 11.29 -3.62
C GLU A 72 10.47 9.97 -4.05
N PRO A 73 9.30 9.56 -3.51
CA PRO A 73 8.78 8.25 -3.85
C PRO A 73 8.13 8.21 -5.26
N LEU A 74 7.70 9.37 -5.80
CA LEU A 74 7.37 9.52 -7.21
C LEU A 74 8.62 9.50 -8.11
N LEU A 75 9.71 10.15 -7.71
CA LEU A 75 10.97 10.11 -8.46
C LEU A 75 11.51 8.68 -8.55
N ARG A 76 11.41 7.91 -7.46
CA ARG A 76 11.73 6.47 -7.44
C ARG A 76 10.87 5.68 -8.40
N LEU A 77 9.55 5.90 -8.38
CA LEU A 77 8.62 5.24 -9.29
C LEU A 77 9.03 5.48 -10.76
N LEU A 78 9.31 6.73 -11.13
CA LEU A 78 9.68 7.11 -12.49
C LEU A 78 11.05 6.55 -12.89
N ALA A 79 12.03 6.55 -11.99
CA ALA A 79 13.35 5.96 -12.23
C ALA A 79 13.24 4.45 -12.51
N VAL A 80 12.51 3.72 -11.68
CA VAL A 80 12.32 2.27 -11.87
C VAL A 80 11.48 1.98 -13.12
N ALA A 81 10.47 2.80 -13.41
CA ALA A 81 9.67 2.67 -14.63
C ALA A 81 10.51 2.93 -15.88
N HIS A 82 11.45 3.88 -15.84
CA HIS A 82 12.38 4.15 -16.94
C HIS A 82 13.22 2.93 -17.28
N ASP A 83 13.87 2.34 -16.28
CA ASP A 83 14.66 1.12 -16.47
C ASP A 83 13.81 -0.04 -17.01
N VAL A 84 12.58 -0.21 -16.50
CA VAL A 84 11.66 -1.26 -16.97
C VAL A 84 11.30 -1.07 -18.44
N VAL A 85 11.01 0.16 -18.87
CA VAL A 85 10.68 0.46 -20.27
C VAL A 85 11.90 0.28 -21.15
N GLY A 86 13.08 0.72 -20.70
CA GLY A 86 14.35 0.49 -21.40
C GLY A 86 14.61 -1.01 -21.64
N ASP A 87 14.47 -1.83 -20.60
CA ASP A 87 14.60 -3.30 -20.71
C ASP A 87 13.58 -3.85 -21.72
N ALA A 88 12.32 -3.42 -21.63
CA ALA A 88 11.21 -3.94 -22.44
C ALA A 88 11.22 -3.45 -23.90
N ALA A 89 11.96 -2.39 -24.21
CA ALA A 89 12.08 -1.84 -25.56
C ALA A 89 12.99 -2.68 -26.46
N ALA A 90 13.89 -3.50 -25.89
CA ALA A 90 14.86 -4.29 -26.66
C ALA A 90 14.29 -5.16 -27.80
N PRO A 91 13.13 -5.85 -27.65
CA PRO A 91 12.54 -6.59 -28.76
C PRO A 91 11.87 -5.71 -29.83
N LEU A 92 11.57 -4.44 -29.53
CA LEU A 92 10.83 -3.53 -30.42
C LEU A 92 11.71 -3.07 -31.60
N PRO A 93 11.12 -2.76 -32.77
CA PRO A 93 11.87 -2.18 -33.88
C PRO A 93 12.50 -0.85 -33.47
N ALA A 94 13.72 -0.58 -33.92
CA ALA A 94 14.36 0.71 -33.74
C ALA A 94 13.51 1.81 -34.39
N ARG A 95 13.10 2.81 -33.60
CA ARG A 95 12.26 3.93 -34.04
C ARG A 95 12.84 5.25 -33.54
N ALA A 96 12.42 6.35 -34.16
CA ALA A 96 12.85 7.71 -33.80
C ALA A 96 12.47 8.09 -32.35
N MET A 97 11.39 7.53 -31.82
CA MET A 97 10.91 7.87 -30.49
C MET A 97 11.77 7.23 -29.39
N THR A 98 12.21 8.06 -28.46
CA THR A 98 13.04 7.64 -27.31
C THR A 98 12.19 7.13 -26.14
N THR A 99 12.80 6.32 -25.27
CA THR A 99 12.19 5.90 -23.99
C THR A 99 11.72 7.10 -23.16
N ARG A 100 12.52 8.17 -23.15
CA ARG A 100 12.18 9.45 -22.51
C ARG A 100 10.85 10.01 -23.01
N THR A 101 10.69 10.17 -24.33
CA THR A 101 9.46 10.70 -24.94
C THR A 101 8.28 9.78 -24.70
N ALA A 102 8.48 8.47 -24.81
CA ALA A 102 7.43 7.49 -24.55
C ALA A 102 6.93 7.51 -23.09
N LEU A 103 7.83 7.65 -22.11
CA LEU A 103 7.47 7.80 -20.70
C LEU A 103 6.75 9.11 -20.42
N LEU A 104 7.16 10.22 -21.04
CA LEU A 104 6.48 11.49 -20.88
C LEU A 104 5.05 11.45 -21.44
N ALA A 105 4.89 10.88 -22.63
CA ALA A 105 3.58 10.63 -23.25
C ALA A 105 2.71 9.71 -22.39
N ALA A 106 3.27 8.60 -21.93
CA ALA A 106 2.56 7.65 -21.07
C ALA A 106 2.18 8.26 -19.72
N ALA A 107 3.04 9.11 -19.16
CA ALA A 107 2.74 9.85 -17.95
C ALA A 107 1.55 10.80 -18.17
N ALA A 108 1.51 11.50 -19.30
CA ALA A 108 0.37 12.34 -19.68
C ALA A 108 -0.92 11.51 -19.88
N VAL A 109 -0.82 10.30 -20.45
CA VAL A 109 -1.97 9.39 -20.59
C VAL A 109 -2.51 8.94 -19.23
N VAL A 110 -1.63 8.56 -18.30
CA VAL A 110 -2.02 8.02 -16.99
C VAL A 110 -2.44 9.10 -16.00
N TRP A 111 -1.76 10.26 -16.06
CA TRP A 111 -1.83 11.29 -15.03
C TRP A 111 -2.42 12.63 -15.49
N GLY A 112 -2.41 12.91 -16.79
CA GLY A 112 -2.80 14.20 -17.37
C GLY A 112 -4.30 14.34 -17.67
N SER A 113 -4.61 15.37 -18.45
CA SER A 113 -5.99 15.75 -18.81
C SER A 113 -6.75 14.63 -19.54
N PRO A 114 -8.05 14.41 -19.24
CA PRO A 114 -8.86 13.40 -19.91
C PRO A 114 -9.16 13.70 -21.39
N ASP A 115 -8.95 14.94 -21.85
CA ASP A 115 -9.09 15.31 -23.27
C ASP A 115 -8.03 14.63 -24.17
N GLY A 116 -6.88 14.26 -23.60
CA GLY A 116 -5.76 13.65 -24.29
C GLY A 116 -4.97 14.58 -25.22
N ASP A 117 -5.25 15.87 -25.24
CA ASP A 117 -4.53 16.85 -26.07
C ASP A 117 -3.13 17.10 -25.52
N ASP A 118 -2.99 17.22 -24.20
CA ASP A 118 -1.68 17.30 -23.53
C ASP A 118 -0.83 16.06 -23.84
N ALA A 119 -1.45 14.86 -23.82
CA ALA A 119 -0.75 13.61 -24.12
C ALA A 119 -0.28 13.55 -25.58
N ARG A 120 -1.10 14.01 -26.53
CA ARG A 120 -0.73 14.13 -27.95
C ARG A 120 0.47 15.06 -28.14
N LEU A 121 0.42 16.24 -27.54
CA LEU A 121 1.48 17.24 -27.64
C LEU A 121 2.81 16.70 -27.09
N LEU A 122 2.77 15.99 -25.97
CA LEU A 122 3.95 15.41 -25.33
C LEU A 122 4.47 14.16 -26.07
N ALA A 123 3.61 13.39 -26.75
CA ALA A 123 3.99 12.23 -27.54
C ALA A 123 4.73 12.58 -28.84
N HIS A 124 4.46 13.73 -29.42
CA HIS A 124 5.18 14.22 -30.61
C HIS A 124 6.46 14.95 -30.26
N GLY A 125 6.83 14.94 -28.97
CA GLY A 125 8.20 15.04 -28.50
C GLY A 125 9.02 16.18 -29.08
N GLY A 126 8.46 17.38 -29.28
CA GLY A 126 9.24 18.47 -29.86
C GLY A 126 10.03 18.07 -31.11
N ASP A 127 9.50 17.14 -31.93
CA ASP A 127 10.01 16.85 -33.28
C ASP A 127 9.75 18.10 -34.14
N ALA A 128 10.52 19.15 -33.84
CA ALA A 128 10.61 20.37 -34.59
C ALA A 128 11.77 20.24 -35.58
N GLY A 129 11.71 19.20 -36.41
CA GLY A 129 11.80 19.47 -37.83
C GLY A 129 10.55 20.27 -38.20
N VAL A 130 10.59 21.59 -38.02
CA VAL A 130 9.54 22.54 -38.45
C VAL A 130 8.19 22.42 -37.72
N LEU A 131 8.15 22.64 -36.40
CA LEU A 131 6.90 22.95 -35.70
C LEU A 131 6.90 24.43 -35.27
N ALA A 132 5.82 25.15 -35.59
CA ALA A 132 5.64 26.57 -35.26
C ALA A 132 5.80 26.85 -33.76
N LEU A 133 6.32 28.04 -33.39
CA LEU A 133 6.50 28.52 -32.00
C LEU A 133 5.27 28.29 -31.09
N SER A 134 4.07 28.34 -31.66
CA SER A 134 2.81 28.09 -30.95
C SER A 134 2.66 26.64 -30.45
N THR A 135 3.25 25.66 -31.12
CA THR A 135 3.23 24.25 -30.73
C THR A 135 4.17 23.99 -29.55
N THR A 136 5.36 24.59 -29.56
CA THR A 136 6.31 24.53 -28.45
C THR A 136 5.71 25.12 -27.17
N ALA A 137 5.11 26.30 -27.26
CA ALA A 137 4.46 26.94 -26.11
C ALA A 137 3.25 26.13 -25.58
N ARG A 138 2.58 25.34 -26.41
CA ARG A 138 1.51 24.42 -25.97
C ARG A 138 2.09 23.19 -25.27
N ALA A 139 3.16 22.60 -25.80
CA ALA A 139 3.84 21.46 -25.18
C ALA A 139 4.42 21.83 -23.80
N GLU A 140 5.00 23.03 -23.65
CA GLU A 140 5.48 23.52 -22.35
C GLU A 140 4.34 23.67 -21.33
N ARG A 141 3.16 24.16 -21.78
CA ARG A 141 1.97 24.24 -20.93
C ARG A 141 1.44 22.86 -20.55
N ALA A 142 1.44 21.91 -21.48
CA ALA A 142 1.07 20.52 -21.23
C ALA A 142 2.00 19.87 -20.19
N LEU A 143 3.32 20.08 -20.31
CA LEU A 143 4.29 19.61 -19.31
C LEU A 143 4.04 20.23 -17.94
N ALA A 144 3.86 21.55 -17.86
CA ALA A 144 3.58 22.23 -16.59
C ALA A 144 2.22 21.82 -15.98
N SER A 145 1.24 21.43 -16.81
CA SER A 145 -0.02 20.83 -16.37
C SER A 145 0.22 19.47 -15.72
N LEU A 146 0.94 18.59 -16.42
CA LEU A 146 1.30 17.25 -15.94
C LEU A 146 2.11 17.29 -14.64
N GLU A 147 3.11 18.17 -14.53
CA GLU A 147 3.92 18.33 -13.31
C GLU A 147 3.07 18.73 -12.11
N ARG A 148 2.06 19.60 -12.30
CA ARG A 148 1.12 20.00 -11.24
C ARG A 148 0.15 18.88 -10.86
N GLU A 149 -0.27 18.05 -11.81
CA GLU A 149 -1.09 16.87 -11.52
C GLU A 149 -0.29 15.82 -10.72
N LEU A 150 0.95 15.54 -11.14
CA LEU A 150 1.84 14.61 -10.45
C LEU A 150 2.17 15.05 -9.03
N ALA A 151 2.50 16.33 -8.83
CA ALA A 151 2.79 16.89 -7.51
C ALA A 151 1.60 16.84 -6.55
N ARG A 152 0.36 16.81 -7.07
CA ARG A 152 -0.87 16.68 -6.25
C ARG A 152 -1.11 15.26 -5.76
N ARG A 153 -0.57 14.24 -6.42
CA ARG A 153 -0.86 12.83 -6.11
C ARG A 153 -0.05 12.33 -4.92
N ARG A 154 -0.55 12.64 -3.72
CA ARG A 154 0.11 12.32 -2.45
C ARG A 154 0.22 10.82 -2.19
N TYR A 155 -0.62 10.00 -2.81
CA TYR A 155 -0.46 8.54 -2.75
C TYR A 155 0.79 8.06 -3.48
N LEU A 156 1.49 8.88 -4.24
CA LEU A 156 2.78 8.49 -4.77
C LEU A 156 3.90 8.68 -3.74
N GLY A 157 3.60 9.23 -2.54
CA GLY A 157 4.56 9.62 -1.50
C GLY A 157 4.58 8.75 -0.24
N GLY A 158 3.79 7.68 -0.17
CA GLY A 158 3.68 6.83 1.02
C GLY A 158 2.87 7.47 2.14
N ASN A 159 1.87 6.75 2.66
CA ASN A 159 1.29 7.07 3.96
C ASN A 159 0.68 5.80 4.57
N PRO A 160 1.28 5.31 5.66
CA PRO A 160 0.77 4.20 6.44
C PRO A 160 -0.07 4.75 7.59
N LEU A 161 -1.36 4.47 7.59
CA LEU A 161 -1.98 4.17 8.86
C LEU A 161 -3.03 3.10 8.72
N VAL A 162 -2.85 2.11 9.57
CA VAL A 162 -3.64 0.88 9.69
C VAL A 162 -3.72 0.11 8.38
N GLY A 163 -2.72 -0.75 8.15
CA GLY A 163 -2.75 -1.71 7.06
C GLY A 163 -2.66 -1.05 5.68
N LEU A 164 -1.43 -0.89 5.21
CA LEU A 164 -1.10 -0.49 3.84
C LEU A 164 -1.81 -1.38 2.82
N THR A 165 -2.76 -0.81 2.07
CA THR A 165 -3.39 -1.54 0.97
C THR A 165 -3.68 -0.64 -0.24
N LEU A 166 -4.37 0.49 -0.07
CA LEU A 166 -4.79 1.34 -1.20
C LEU A 166 -3.61 2.04 -1.87
N HIS A 167 -2.74 2.66 -1.08
CA HIS A 167 -1.56 3.37 -1.60
C HIS A 167 -0.72 2.48 -2.52
N ARG A 168 -0.27 1.32 -2.01
CA ARG A 168 0.60 0.40 -2.77
C ARG A 168 -0.12 -0.21 -3.95
N ALA A 169 -1.39 -0.57 -3.78
CA ALA A 169 -2.21 -1.03 -4.88
C ALA A 169 -2.32 0.00 -6.01
N PHE A 170 -2.49 1.28 -5.67
CA PHE A 170 -2.64 2.34 -6.64
C PHE A 170 -1.30 2.65 -7.32
N VAL A 171 -0.19 2.69 -6.56
CA VAL A 171 1.16 2.76 -7.13
C VAL A 171 1.40 1.59 -8.09
N ALA A 172 1.04 0.36 -7.74
CA ALA A 172 1.21 -0.81 -8.59
C ALA A 172 0.35 -0.73 -9.87
N ALA A 173 -0.88 -0.24 -9.75
CA ALA A 173 -1.78 -0.03 -10.89
C ALA A 173 -1.23 1.03 -11.84
N ASP A 174 -0.78 2.16 -11.30
CA ASP A 174 -0.24 3.29 -12.07
C ASP A 174 1.12 2.96 -12.68
N ALA A 175 2.02 2.30 -11.95
CA ALA A 175 3.30 1.83 -12.47
C ALA A 175 3.11 0.95 -13.70
N ARG A 176 2.15 0.01 -13.62
CA ARG A 176 1.83 -0.89 -14.72
C ARG A 176 1.22 -0.12 -15.89
N ALA A 177 0.27 0.77 -15.65
CA ALA A 177 -0.34 1.56 -16.71
C ALA A 177 0.70 2.46 -17.39
N LEU A 178 1.58 3.11 -16.63
CA LEU A 178 2.68 3.91 -17.15
C LEU A 178 3.59 3.07 -18.06
N VAL A 179 4.12 1.97 -17.53
CA VAL A 179 5.08 1.13 -18.25
C VAL A 179 4.47 0.53 -19.51
N LEU A 180 3.28 -0.05 -19.42
CA LEU A 180 2.65 -0.70 -20.57
C LEU A 180 2.23 0.31 -21.63
N THR A 181 1.75 1.49 -21.21
CA THR A 181 1.45 2.56 -22.16
C THR A 181 2.71 3.05 -22.84
N ALA A 182 3.83 3.21 -22.12
CA ALA A 182 5.10 3.61 -22.72
C ALA A 182 5.60 2.56 -23.74
N VAL A 183 5.51 1.27 -23.41
CA VAL A 183 5.84 0.18 -24.33
C VAL A 183 4.92 0.17 -25.56
N ASP A 184 3.62 0.35 -25.36
CA ASP A 184 2.64 0.42 -26.48
C ASP A 184 2.92 1.62 -27.38
N VAL A 185 3.27 2.77 -26.80
CA VAL A 185 3.65 3.99 -27.52
C VAL A 185 4.93 3.75 -28.32
N LEU A 186 5.98 3.16 -27.74
CA LEU A 186 7.19 2.73 -28.47
C LEU A 186 6.85 1.76 -29.62
N ASP A 187 5.91 0.85 -29.40
CA ASP A 187 5.42 -0.10 -30.41
C ASP A 187 4.46 0.53 -31.44
N GLY A 188 4.05 1.79 -31.24
CA GLY A 188 3.38 2.63 -32.26
C GLY A 188 1.93 2.95 -31.98
N ALA A 189 1.49 2.78 -30.73
CA ALA A 189 0.16 3.19 -30.33
C ALA A 189 -0.02 4.69 -30.55
N VAL A 190 -1.12 5.05 -31.21
CA VAL A 190 -1.50 6.45 -31.43
C VAL A 190 -1.93 7.05 -30.09
N VAL A 191 -1.21 8.07 -29.65
CA VAL A 191 -1.56 8.83 -28.45
C VAL A 191 -2.70 9.80 -28.75
N GLY A 192 -3.74 9.79 -27.92
CA GLY A 192 -4.91 10.65 -28.07
C GLY A 192 -6.04 10.28 -27.12
N PRO A 193 -7.18 11.01 -27.18
CA PRO A 193 -8.33 10.83 -26.31
C PRO A 193 -8.78 9.36 -26.20
N PRO A 194 -8.86 8.56 -27.28
CA PRO A 194 -9.29 7.16 -27.16
C PRO A 194 -8.34 6.26 -26.36
N LEU A 195 -7.04 6.57 -26.34
CA LEU A 195 -6.07 5.85 -25.51
C LEU A 195 -6.16 6.32 -24.06
N VAL A 196 -6.26 7.63 -23.86
CA VAL A 196 -6.35 8.29 -22.56
C VAL A 196 -7.57 7.82 -21.79
N GLN A 197 -8.76 7.93 -22.40
CA GLN A 197 -10.02 7.49 -21.80
C GLN A 197 -9.96 6.01 -21.42
N ARG A 198 -9.48 5.15 -22.33
CA ARG A 198 -9.38 3.70 -22.08
C ARG A 198 -8.48 3.38 -20.89
N VAL A 199 -7.27 3.96 -20.84
CA VAL A 199 -6.29 3.69 -19.77
C VAL A 199 -6.81 4.23 -18.44
N GLN A 200 -7.33 5.45 -18.42
CA GLN A 200 -7.84 6.07 -17.19
C GLN A 200 -9.11 5.39 -16.67
N GLU A 201 -10.03 4.95 -17.55
CA GLU A 201 -11.19 4.14 -17.18
C GLU A 201 -10.77 2.78 -16.61
N GLN A 202 -9.80 2.10 -17.22
CA GLN A 202 -9.29 0.83 -16.72
C GLN A 202 -8.66 0.99 -15.34
N LEU A 203 -7.88 2.06 -15.12
CA LEU A 203 -7.33 2.40 -13.81
C LEU A 203 -8.42 2.69 -12.78
N ALA A 204 -9.44 3.48 -13.14
CA ALA A 204 -10.54 3.80 -12.25
C ALA A 204 -11.30 2.53 -11.81
N ARG A 205 -11.60 1.62 -12.75
CA ARG A 205 -12.25 0.33 -12.46
C ARG A 205 -11.39 -0.54 -11.55
N GLU A 206 -10.08 -0.64 -11.83
CA GLU A 206 -9.18 -1.44 -11.01
C GLU A 206 -9.01 -0.87 -9.60
N ARG A 207 -8.88 0.45 -9.45
CA ARG A 207 -8.83 1.11 -8.13
C ARG A 207 -10.09 0.83 -7.33
N LEU A 208 -11.27 0.98 -7.93
CA LEU A 208 -12.55 0.68 -7.28
C LEU A 208 -12.62 -0.79 -6.81
N ALA A 209 -12.23 -1.72 -7.66
CA ALA A 209 -12.24 -3.15 -7.34
C ALA A 209 -11.28 -3.50 -6.19
N VAL A 210 -10.07 -2.94 -6.22
CA VAL A 210 -9.09 -3.13 -5.15
C VAL A 210 -9.57 -2.50 -3.85
N THR A 211 -10.12 -1.29 -3.89
CA THR A 211 -10.69 -0.63 -2.71
C THR A 211 -11.81 -1.43 -2.09
N ALA A 212 -12.74 -1.94 -2.88
CA ALA A 212 -13.82 -2.77 -2.35
C ALA A 212 -13.31 -4.08 -1.75
N ALA A 213 -12.37 -4.75 -2.43
CA ALA A 213 -11.82 -6.02 -1.96
C ALA A 213 -11.00 -5.86 -0.66
N ILE A 214 -10.25 -4.76 -0.55
CA ILE A 214 -9.53 -4.37 0.66
C ILE A 214 -10.50 -4.01 1.78
N ALA A 215 -11.50 -3.17 1.51
CA ALA A 215 -12.47 -2.75 2.50
C ALA A 215 -13.22 -3.97 3.06
N GLY A 216 -13.55 -4.93 2.19
CA GLY A 216 -14.06 -6.23 2.60
C GLY A 216 -13.10 -6.98 3.51
N LEU A 217 -11.80 -7.09 3.20
CA LEU A 217 -10.81 -7.74 4.08
C LEU A 217 -10.76 -7.09 5.48
N SER A 218 -10.84 -5.76 5.54
CA SER A 218 -10.79 -5.00 6.79
C SER A 218 -11.96 -5.28 7.74
N GLU A 219 -13.13 -5.68 7.23
CA GLU A 219 -14.28 -6.05 8.07
C GLU A 219 -14.06 -7.36 8.84
N TRP A 220 -13.12 -8.19 8.40
CA TRP A 220 -12.81 -9.49 9.00
C TRP A 220 -11.58 -9.48 9.90
N ARG A 221 -10.90 -8.33 10.03
CA ARG A 221 -9.80 -8.17 10.98
C ARG A 221 -10.38 -7.88 12.36
N GLU A 222 -10.45 -8.90 13.21
CA GLU A 222 -10.93 -8.80 14.61
C GLU A 222 -10.09 -7.85 15.48
N VAL A 223 -8.89 -7.46 15.00
CA VAL A 223 -7.90 -6.72 15.78
C VAL A 223 -8.22 -5.23 15.93
N LEU A 224 -9.01 -4.62 15.03
CA LEU A 224 -9.31 -3.19 15.06
C LEU A 224 -10.79 -2.91 14.83
N ASP A 225 -11.32 -1.91 15.55
CA ASP A 225 -12.67 -1.41 15.34
C ASP A 225 -12.89 -1.00 13.87
N VAL A 226 -13.90 -1.61 13.23
CA VAL A 226 -14.21 -1.43 11.81
C VAL A 226 -14.46 0.04 11.46
N ASP A 227 -15.02 0.84 12.37
CA ASP A 227 -15.25 2.26 12.12
C ASP A 227 -13.95 3.06 12.12
N VAL A 228 -12.97 2.67 12.94
CA VAL A 228 -11.62 3.28 12.91
C VAL A 228 -10.93 2.97 11.58
N VAL A 229 -11.03 1.72 11.11
CA VAL A 229 -10.43 1.32 9.83
C VAL A 229 -11.12 2.02 8.64
N ARG A 230 -12.45 2.15 8.68
CA ARG A 230 -13.21 2.91 7.68
C ARG A 230 -12.86 4.39 7.68
N GLN A 231 -12.74 5.02 8.85
CA GLN A 231 -12.32 6.42 8.97
C GLN A 231 -10.91 6.64 8.44
N ALA A 232 -9.97 5.73 8.75
CA ALA A 232 -8.61 5.77 8.22
C ALA A 232 -8.59 5.64 6.70
N SER A 233 -9.35 4.68 6.16
CA SER A 233 -9.46 4.44 4.72
C SER A 233 -10.11 5.63 4.00
N ALA A 234 -11.14 6.23 4.57
CA ALA A 234 -11.84 7.38 3.99
C ALA A 234 -10.94 8.61 3.97
N TRP A 235 -10.28 8.90 5.11
CA TRP A 235 -9.29 9.96 5.18
C TRP A 235 -8.16 9.75 4.18
N GLN A 236 -7.65 8.52 4.06
CA GLN A 236 -6.61 8.20 3.09
C GLN A 236 -7.09 8.54 1.68
N VAL A 237 -8.27 8.09 1.26
CA VAL A 237 -8.87 8.38 -0.06
C VAL A 237 -8.99 9.89 -0.33
N GLU A 238 -9.47 10.66 0.64
CA GLU A 238 -9.58 12.14 0.53
C GLU A 238 -8.23 12.81 0.28
N HIS A 239 -7.16 12.22 0.83
CA HIS A 239 -5.82 12.80 0.80
C HIS A 239 -4.92 12.22 -0.30
N LEU A 240 -5.41 11.28 -1.13
CA LEU A 240 -4.63 10.73 -2.24
C LEU A 240 -4.33 11.77 -3.34
N GLY A 241 -5.12 12.85 -3.42
CA GLY A 241 -5.00 13.84 -4.50
C GLY A 241 -5.49 13.32 -5.85
N LEU A 242 -6.52 12.47 -5.83
CA LEU A 242 -7.23 12.00 -7.03
C LEU A 242 -8.26 13.06 -7.51
N PRO A 243 -8.68 12.99 -8.79
CA PRO A 243 -9.80 13.79 -9.29
C PRO A 243 -11.05 13.65 -8.42
N LYS A 244 -11.83 14.73 -8.26
CA LYS A 244 -12.97 14.80 -7.33
C LYS A 244 -14.00 13.69 -7.55
N ASP A 245 -14.29 13.37 -8.80
CA ASP A 245 -15.20 12.30 -9.21
C ASP A 245 -14.68 10.90 -8.82
N GLN A 246 -13.38 10.65 -8.98
CA GLN A 246 -12.75 9.41 -8.55
C GLN A 246 -12.73 9.30 -7.01
N THR A 247 -12.37 10.38 -6.32
CA THR A 247 -12.38 10.45 -4.85
C THR A 247 -13.76 10.15 -4.30
N ALA A 248 -14.81 10.78 -4.85
CA ALA A 248 -16.19 10.54 -4.41
C ALA A 248 -16.61 9.07 -4.57
N ARG A 249 -16.32 8.45 -5.72
CA ARG A 249 -16.64 7.03 -5.96
C ARG A 249 -15.90 6.09 -5.01
N LEU A 250 -14.62 6.36 -4.74
CA LEU A 250 -13.83 5.57 -3.78
C LEU A 250 -14.34 5.72 -2.35
N LEU A 251 -14.76 6.93 -1.94
CA LEU A 251 -15.34 7.16 -0.62
C LEU A 251 -16.66 6.41 -0.42
N GLU A 252 -17.51 6.33 -1.44
CA GLU A 252 -18.73 5.52 -1.38
C GLU A 252 -18.40 4.04 -1.12
N VAL A 253 -17.40 3.50 -1.83
CA VAL A 253 -16.94 2.12 -1.64
C VAL A 253 -16.34 1.89 -0.24
N VAL A 254 -15.56 2.84 0.28
CA VAL A 254 -15.00 2.71 1.64
C VAL A 254 -16.08 2.77 2.70
N LYS A 255 -17.06 3.67 2.56
CA LYS A 255 -18.15 3.84 3.54
C LYS A 255 -19.12 2.66 3.50
N ARG A 256 -19.38 2.11 2.31
CA ARG A 256 -20.33 1.03 2.08
C ARG A 256 -19.70 0.03 1.09
N PRO A 257 -18.85 -0.89 1.59
CA PRO A 257 -18.18 -1.86 0.75
C PRO A 257 -19.23 -2.70 0.00
N PRO A 258 -19.27 -2.65 -1.33
CA PRO A 258 -20.15 -3.52 -2.09
C PRO A 258 -19.60 -4.94 -2.00
N ASP A 259 -20.51 -5.93 -2.06
CA ASP A 259 -20.10 -7.30 -2.33
C ASP A 259 -19.26 -7.34 -3.62
N LEU A 260 -18.05 -7.90 -3.54
CA LEU A 260 -17.13 -7.98 -4.66
C LEU A 260 -17.75 -8.68 -5.87
N ALA A 261 -18.67 -9.63 -5.65
CA ALA A 261 -19.39 -10.29 -6.73
C ALA A 261 -20.16 -9.28 -7.61
N ARG A 262 -20.63 -8.18 -7.04
CA ARG A 262 -21.34 -7.11 -7.77
C ARG A 262 -20.40 -6.24 -8.60
N LEU A 263 -19.13 -6.14 -8.22
CA LEU A 263 -18.13 -5.41 -8.98
C LEU A 263 -17.46 -6.26 -10.07
N LEU A 264 -17.55 -7.59 -9.97
CA LEU A 264 -16.89 -8.55 -10.86
C LEU A 264 -17.16 -8.29 -12.36
N PRO A 265 -18.36 -7.91 -12.81
CA PRO A 265 -18.61 -7.57 -14.22
C PRO A 265 -17.76 -6.40 -14.73
N TRP A 266 -17.31 -5.52 -13.83
CA TRP A 266 -16.48 -4.36 -14.14
C TRP A 266 -14.99 -4.59 -13.93
N VAL A 267 -14.60 -5.75 -13.39
CA VAL A 267 -13.19 -6.16 -13.25
C VAL A 267 -12.80 -7.04 -14.44
N PRO A 268 -11.97 -6.53 -15.38
CA PRO A 268 -11.52 -7.31 -16.52
C PRO A 268 -10.86 -8.63 -16.07
N PRO A 269 -11.08 -9.76 -16.76
CA PRO A 269 -10.49 -11.05 -16.38
C PRO A 269 -8.98 -10.99 -16.13
N GLU A 270 -8.25 -10.24 -16.94
CA GLU A 270 -6.81 -10.03 -16.80
C GLU A 270 -6.41 -9.22 -15.55
N ALA A 271 -7.33 -8.44 -14.98
CA ALA A 271 -7.11 -7.64 -13.77
C ALA A 271 -7.37 -8.43 -12.48
N ARG A 272 -8.17 -9.50 -12.53
CA ARG A 272 -8.61 -10.24 -11.33
C ARG A 272 -7.45 -10.80 -10.51
N ALA A 273 -6.44 -11.38 -11.17
CA ALA A 273 -5.24 -11.86 -10.50
C ALA A 273 -4.41 -10.74 -9.85
N ARG A 274 -4.46 -9.51 -10.40
CA ARG A 274 -3.77 -8.34 -9.84
C ARG A 274 -4.53 -7.81 -8.63
N VAL A 275 -5.86 -7.74 -8.70
CA VAL A 275 -6.69 -7.41 -7.54
C VAL A 275 -6.39 -8.39 -6.40
N PHE A 276 -6.41 -9.69 -6.68
CA PHE A 276 -6.06 -10.72 -5.71
C PHE A 276 -4.65 -10.53 -5.13
N LEU A 277 -3.65 -10.18 -5.96
CA LEU A 277 -2.29 -9.90 -5.49
C LEU A 277 -2.24 -8.74 -4.51
N GLN A 278 -2.95 -7.64 -4.79
CA GLN A 278 -2.96 -6.48 -3.90
C GLN A 278 -3.64 -6.78 -2.56
N VAL A 279 -4.71 -7.58 -2.56
CA VAL A 279 -5.37 -8.01 -1.32
C VAL A 279 -4.54 -9.06 -0.56
N ALA A 280 -3.82 -9.93 -1.26
CA ALA A 280 -2.87 -10.83 -0.62
C ALA A 280 -1.70 -10.06 -0.01
N LEU A 281 -1.21 -9.00 -0.67
CA LEU A 281 -0.19 -8.11 -0.12
C LEU A 281 -0.70 -7.42 1.15
N ALA A 282 -1.88 -6.82 1.07
CA ALA A 282 -2.60 -6.22 2.20
C ALA A 282 -2.66 -7.13 3.43
N ALA A 283 -3.01 -8.41 3.22
CA ALA A 283 -3.14 -9.39 4.29
C ALA A 283 -1.79 -9.82 4.91
N VAL A 284 -0.69 -9.78 4.16
CA VAL A 284 0.62 -10.33 4.59
C VAL A 284 1.51 -9.26 5.23
N VAL A 285 1.26 -7.97 5.00
CA VAL A 285 2.12 -6.85 5.45
C VAL A 285 2.34 -6.84 6.97
N ASP A 286 1.37 -7.28 7.77
CA ASP A 286 1.49 -7.30 9.24
C ASP A 286 2.26 -8.53 9.77
N GLY A 287 2.88 -9.31 8.88
CA GLY A 287 3.80 -10.40 9.22
C GLY A 287 3.14 -11.69 9.71
N ARG A 288 1.80 -11.75 9.77
CA ARG A 288 1.01 -12.98 9.99
C ARG A 288 -0.25 -12.92 9.14
N VAL A 289 -0.68 -14.08 8.64
CA VAL A 289 -2.01 -14.26 8.05
C VAL A 289 -2.77 -15.22 8.95
N ALA A 290 -3.83 -14.75 9.60
CA ALA A 290 -4.67 -15.59 10.45
C ALA A 290 -5.34 -16.71 9.63
N ALA A 291 -5.76 -17.81 10.28
CA ALA A 291 -6.48 -18.89 9.59
C ALA A 291 -7.74 -18.37 8.90
N ASP A 292 -8.42 -17.41 9.52
CA ASP A 292 -9.61 -16.78 8.96
C ASP A 292 -9.26 -15.84 7.80
N GLU A 293 -8.21 -15.04 7.90
CA GLU A 293 -7.71 -14.24 6.76
C GLU A 293 -7.33 -15.12 5.56
N LEU A 294 -6.76 -16.32 5.80
CA LEU A 294 -6.46 -17.29 4.75
C LEU A 294 -7.74 -17.84 4.09
N SER A 295 -8.79 -18.08 4.88
CA SER A 295 -10.10 -18.52 4.40
C SER A 295 -10.80 -17.42 3.58
N HIS A 296 -10.71 -16.17 4.03
CA HIS A 296 -11.21 -15.00 3.30
C HIS A 296 -10.47 -14.79 1.99
N LEU A 297 -9.14 -14.84 1.99
CA LEU A 297 -8.36 -14.78 0.75
C LEU A 297 -8.75 -15.91 -0.21
N ARG A 298 -8.97 -17.12 0.29
CA ARG A 298 -9.43 -18.24 -0.56
C ARG A 298 -10.78 -17.94 -1.19
N ALA A 299 -11.77 -17.51 -0.42
CA ALA A 299 -13.10 -17.16 -0.91
C ALA A 299 -13.04 -16.00 -1.92
N LEU A 300 -12.27 -14.96 -1.60
CA LEU A 300 -11.99 -13.83 -2.49
C LEU A 300 -11.42 -14.30 -3.84
N GLY A 301 -10.43 -15.19 -3.81
CA GLY A 301 -9.82 -15.74 -5.00
C GLY A 301 -10.81 -16.52 -5.87
N ASP A 302 -11.77 -17.21 -5.26
CA ASP A 302 -12.82 -17.95 -5.97
C ASP A 302 -13.85 -17.00 -6.59
N THR A 303 -14.28 -15.97 -5.84
CA THR A 303 -15.16 -14.91 -6.36
C THR A 303 -14.51 -14.19 -7.54
N LEU A 304 -13.20 -13.96 -7.48
CA LEU A 304 -12.43 -13.38 -8.59
C LEU A 304 -12.17 -14.39 -9.74
N GLY A 305 -12.57 -15.66 -9.63
CA GLY A 305 -12.29 -16.68 -10.64
C GLY A 305 -10.80 -16.94 -10.86
N VAL A 306 -9.96 -16.70 -9.85
CA VAL A 306 -8.52 -16.93 -9.91
C VAL A 306 -8.26 -18.39 -9.52
N ALA A 307 -7.67 -19.19 -10.42
CA ALA A 307 -7.39 -20.60 -10.14
C ALA A 307 -6.58 -20.82 -8.84
N ARG A 308 -6.90 -21.86 -8.07
CA ARG A 308 -6.24 -22.19 -6.78
C ARG A 308 -4.71 -22.26 -6.86
N THR A 309 -4.18 -22.82 -7.96
CA THR A 309 -2.74 -22.87 -8.22
C THR A 309 -2.13 -21.47 -8.37
N THR A 310 -2.84 -20.56 -9.03
CA THR A 310 -2.47 -19.15 -9.17
C THR A 310 -2.60 -18.40 -7.84
N GLN A 311 -3.66 -18.64 -7.06
CA GLN A 311 -3.82 -18.07 -5.71
C GLN A 311 -2.62 -18.43 -4.82
N ALA A 312 -2.26 -19.72 -4.77
CA ALA A 312 -1.12 -20.21 -3.98
C ALA A 312 0.22 -19.62 -4.46
N ARG A 313 0.43 -19.51 -5.78
CA ARG A 313 1.63 -18.89 -6.36
C ARG A 313 1.74 -17.40 -6.00
N ILE A 314 0.64 -16.66 -6.11
CA ILE A 314 0.61 -15.22 -5.75
C ILE A 314 0.94 -15.03 -4.28
N ARG A 315 0.29 -15.79 -3.39
CA ARG A 315 0.54 -15.73 -1.94
C ARG A 315 1.99 -16.00 -1.58
N ARG A 316 2.58 -17.07 -2.12
CA ARG A 316 4.02 -17.38 -1.89
C ARG A 316 4.90 -16.23 -2.34
N ARG A 317 4.67 -15.72 -3.56
CA ARG A 317 5.45 -14.61 -4.12
C ARG A 317 5.32 -13.32 -3.29
N VAL A 318 4.13 -13.04 -2.76
CA VAL A 318 3.88 -11.91 -1.85
C VAL A 318 4.64 -12.10 -0.54
N ALA A 319 4.50 -13.26 0.10
CA ALA A 319 5.20 -13.56 1.36
C ALA A 319 6.73 -13.45 1.20
N ASP A 320 7.28 -14.06 0.15
CA ASP A 320 8.71 -13.99 -0.14
C ASP A 320 9.18 -12.56 -0.39
N PHE A 321 8.34 -11.72 -1.01
CA PHE A 321 8.69 -10.32 -1.30
C PHE A 321 8.66 -9.47 -0.03
N VAL A 322 7.58 -9.57 0.76
CA VAL A 322 7.46 -8.87 2.05
C VAL A 322 8.59 -9.27 2.99
N GLN A 323 8.91 -10.56 3.08
CA GLN A 323 10.00 -11.04 3.94
C GLN A 323 11.38 -10.48 3.51
N ARG A 324 11.66 -10.42 2.20
CA ARG A 324 12.93 -9.89 1.68
C ARG A 324 13.06 -8.38 1.77
N HIS A 325 11.93 -7.67 1.78
CA HIS A 325 11.88 -6.22 1.77
C HIS A 325 11.11 -5.67 2.98
N ALA A 326 11.21 -6.33 4.13
CA ALA A 326 10.40 -6.02 5.31
C ALA A 326 10.53 -4.55 5.74
N THR A 327 11.73 -3.98 5.64
CA THR A 327 11.99 -2.55 5.92
C THR A 327 11.21 -1.61 5.01
N ALA A 328 10.95 -2.01 3.75
CA ALA A 328 10.15 -1.22 2.82
C ALA A 328 8.65 -1.33 3.09
N PHE A 329 8.22 -2.25 3.95
CA PHE A 329 6.83 -2.43 4.41
C PHE A 329 6.61 -1.93 5.84
N ASP A 330 7.65 -1.39 6.48
CA ASP A 330 7.57 -0.81 7.81
C ASP A 330 6.59 0.38 7.81
N PRO A 331 5.44 0.29 8.51
CA PRO A 331 4.49 1.38 8.64
C PRO A 331 5.09 2.62 9.33
N LEU A 332 6.27 2.50 9.96
CA LEU A 332 6.89 3.58 10.73
C LEU A 332 7.90 4.39 9.92
N ALA A 333 8.43 3.80 8.83
CA ALA A 333 9.51 4.39 8.03
C ALA A 333 9.06 5.61 7.20
N ASP A 334 7.78 5.67 6.78
CA ASP A 334 7.23 6.73 5.90
C ASP A 334 6.37 7.76 6.66
N ALA A 335 6.86 8.20 7.82
CA ALA A 335 6.15 9.10 8.74
C ALA A 335 5.84 10.51 8.17
N ALA A 336 6.66 11.00 7.23
CA ALA A 336 6.65 12.39 6.79
C ALA A 336 5.38 12.78 6.03
N GLY A 337 4.81 11.88 5.23
CA GLY A 337 3.57 12.12 4.47
C GLY A 337 2.33 12.29 5.36
N PHE A 338 2.34 11.67 6.54
CA PHE A 338 1.24 11.70 7.51
C PHE A 338 1.11 13.03 8.25
N ALA A 339 2.24 13.61 8.68
CA ALA A 339 2.24 14.88 9.41
C ALA A 339 1.71 16.05 8.57
N ALA A 340 1.90 15.99 7.25
CA ALA A 340 1.49 17.05 6.31
C ALA A 340 -0.02 17.07 6.00
N GLY A 341 -0.82 16.13 6.52
CA GLY A 341 -2.24 15.96 6.19
C GLY A 341 -3.24 16.19 7.34
N ASN A 342 -2.79 16.56 8.54
CA ASN A 342 -3.60 16.64 9.77
C ASN A 342 -4.70 15.56 9.91
N PRO A 343 -4.31 14.29 10.08
CA PRO A 343 -5.19 13.12 10.11
C PRO A 343 -6.15 13.12 11.29
N PRO A 344 -7.27 12.36 11.22
CA PRO A 344 -8.25 12.29 12.29
C PRO A 344 -7.57 11.88 13.58
N TRP A 345 -8.04 12.45 14.69
CA TRP A 345 -7.46 12.20 16.01
C TRP A 345 -7.38 10.69 16.34
N ALA A 346 -8.40 9.92 15.91
CA ALA A 346 -8.46 8.48 16.13
C ALA A 346 -7.34 7.71 15.42
N VAL A 347 -7.08 8.12 14.19
CA VAL A 347 -6.02 7.60 13.35
C VAL A 347 -4.65 7.97 13.96
N ARG A 348 -4.47 9.21 14.40
CA ARG A 348 -3.24 9.66 15.09
C ARG A 348 -2.95 8.88 16.38
N VAL A 349 -3.97 8.62 17.20
CA VAL A 349 -3.81 7.81 18.42
C VAL A 349 -3.47 6.37 18.04
N ALA A 350 -4.16 5.80 17.05
CA ALA A 350 -3.87 4.45 16.59
C ALA A 350 -2.42 4.29 16.15
N ARG A 351 -1.88 5.29 15.45
CA ARG A 351 -0.46 5.35 15.14
C ARG A 351 0.41 5.28 16.37
N VAL A 352 0.20 6.17 17.33
CA VAL A 352 1.05 6.19 18.52
C VAL A 352 0.96 4.86 19.28
N VAL A 353 -0.20 4.19 19.29
CA VAL A 353 -0.33 2.83 19.82
C VAL A 353 0.54 1.84 19.03
N PHE A 354 0.49 1.85 17.70
CA PHE A 354 1.33 0.97 16.86
C PHE A 354 2.83 1.26 17.00
N ASP A 355 3.24 2.52 16.97
CA ASP A 355 4.63 2.97 17.09
C ASP A 355 5.25 2.57 18.44
N ASN A 356 4.42 2.40 19.49
CA ASN A 356 4.85 2.08 20.85
C ASN A 356 4.35 0.71 21.33
N ALA A 357 3.95 -0.17 20.42
CA ALA A 357 3.28 -1.43 20.77
C ALA A 357 4.10 -2.28 21.75
N GLU A 358 5.42 -2.40 21.58
CA GLU A 358 6.27 -3.19 22.48
C GLU A 358 6.30 -2.65 23.92
N THR A 359 6.39 -1.32 24.08
CA THR A 359 6.34 -0.65 25.38
C THR A 359 4.98 -0.84 26.03
N LEU A 360 3.89 -0.60 25.28
CA LEU A 360 2.52 -0.82 25.75
C LEU A 360 2.30 -2.27 26.18
N TRP A 361 2.87 -3.23 25.45
CA TRP A 361 2.74 -4.65 25.80
C TRP A 361 3.48 -5.05 27.05
N THR A 362 4.65 -4.46 27.28
CA THR A 362 5.42 -4.70 28.49
C THR A 362 4.62 -4.19 29.69
N GLU A 363 4.06 -2.99 29.59
CA GLU A 363 3.22 -2.37 30.63
C GLU A 363 1.95 -3.19 30.95
N VAL A 364 1.22 -3.63 29.91
CA VAL A 364 0.00 -4.46 30.09
C VAL A 364 0.34 -5.79 30.79
N ARG A 365 1.48 -6.40 30.47
CA ARG A 365 1.93 -7.66 31.08
C ARG A 365 2.34 -7.48 32.54
N GLU A 366 3.05 -6.41 32.85
CA GLU A 366 3.47 -6.10 34.21
C GLU A 366 2.26 -5.77 35.10
N THR A 367 1.21 -5.17 34.52
CA THR A 367 -0.03 -4.85 35.24
C THR A 367 -0.93 -6.07 35.46
N GLY A 368 -0.96 -7.03 34.52
CA GLY A 368 -1.70 -8.31 34.60
C GLY A 368 -3.24 -8.19 34.56
N ASP A 369 -3.82 -7.45 35.51
CA ASP A 369 -5.26 -7.21 35.66
C ASP A 369 -5.85 -6.46 34.45
N LEU A 370 -5.11 -5.50 33.87
CA LEU A 370 -5.54 -4.77 32.67
C LEU A 370 -5.79 -5.72 31.49
N GLY A 371 -4.90 -6.69 31.27
CA GLY A 371 -5.05 -7.67 30.20
C GLY A 371 -6.31 -8.53 30.36
N VAL A 372 -6.62 -8.93 31.59
CA VAL A 372 -7.83 -9.71 31.91
C VAL A 372 -9.10 -8.90 31.69
N LEU A 373 -9.12 -7.64 32.15
CA LEU A 373 -10.27 -6.75 32.01
C LEU A 373 -10.54 -6.40 30.54
N LEU A 374 -9.49 -6.14 29.76
CA LEU A 374 -9.59 -5.92 28.31
C LEU A 374 -10.14 -7.16 27.59
N ALA A 375 -9.64 -8.36 27.90
CA ALA A 375 -10.09 -9.60 27.29
C ALA A 375 -11.56 -9.91 27.61
N ARG A 376 -11.97 -9.75 28.87
CA ARG A 376 -13.38 -9.93 29.28
C ARG A 376 -14.30 -8.96 28.53
N ARG A 377 -13.91 -7.69 28.44
CA ARG A 377 -14.67 -6.70 27.70
C ARG A 377 -14.75 -6.99 26.19
N ALA A 378 -13.66 -7.46 25.59
CA ALA A 378 -13.62 -7.84 24.18
C ALA A 378 -14.54 -9.04 23.88
N SER A 379 -14.63 -10.00 24.81
CA SER A 379 -15.53 -11.15 24.73
C SER A 379 -17.02 -10.82 24.95
N GLY A 380 -17.38 -9.54 25.07
CA GLY A 380 -18.75 -9.08 25.28
C GLY A 380 -19.27 -9.25 26.70
N GLN A 381 -18.42 -9.62 27.66
CA GLN A 381 -18.81 -9.72 29.06
C GLN A 381 -18.98 -8.32 29.67
N SER A 382 -20.01 -8.17 30.49
CA SER A 382 -20.17 -6.98 31.32
C SER A 382 -19.10 -6.94 32.40
N LEU A 383 -18.46 -5.78 32.53
CA LEU A 383 -17.57 -5.46 33.64
C LEU A 383 -18.38 -4.74 34.72
N SER A 384 -18.18 -5.10 35.98
CA SER A 384 -18.73 -4.37 37.12
C SER A 384 -18.22 -2.92 37.17
N ASP A 385 -18.89 -2.04 37.92
CA ASP A 385 -18.46 -0.65 38.03
C ASP A 385 -17.03 -0.50 38.58
N ASP A 386 -16.63 -1.39 39.50
CA ASP A 386 -15.29 -1.44 40.06
C ASP A 386 -14.26 -2.00 39.06
N GLU A 387 -14.62 -3.00 38.27
CA GLU A 387 -13.79 -3.53 37.18
C GLU A 387 -13.57 -2.49 36.09
N GLN A 388 -14.62 -1.76 35.70
CA GLN A 388 -14.50 -0.67 34.74
C GLN A 388 -13.64 0.48 35.27
N ARG A 389 -13.71 0.77 36.57
CA ARG A 389 -12.88 1.80 37.21
C ARG A 389 -11.41 1.41 37.16
N ARG A 390 -11.06 0.19 37.59
CA ARG A 390 -9.70 -0.35 37.54
C ARG A 390 -9.14 -0.38 36.12
N MET A 391 -9.95 -0.83 35.15
CA MET A 391 -9.57 -0.82 33.73
C MET A 391 -9.25 0.61 33.24
N ARG A 392 -10.05 1.60 33.61
CA ARG A 392 -9.80 3.01 33.23
C ARG A 392 -8.52 3.56 33.87
N GLU A 393 -8.28 3.26 35.14
CA GLU A 393 -7.07 3.69 35.86
C GLU A 393 -5.80 3.10 35.23
N GLN A 394 -5.82 1.80 34.93
CA GLN A 394 -4.68 1.12 34.29
C GLN A 394 -4.45 1.59 32.84
N LEU A 395 -5.50 1.95 32.10
CA LEU A 395 -5.35 2.60 30.79
C LEU A 395 -4.74 4.01 30.90
N VAL A 396 -4.98 4.73 32.00
CA VAL A 396 -4.32 6.02 32.26
C VAL A 396 -2.84 5.81 32.54
N ASP A 397 -2.46 4.76 33.26
CA ASP A 397 -1.05 4.44 33.50
C ASP A 397 -0.33 4.02 32.21
N LEU A 398 -1.02 3.30 31.32
CA LEU A 398 -0.56 3.01 29.97
C LEU A 398 -0.25 4.30 29.16
N VAL A 399 -1.09 5.34 29.30
CA VAL A 399 -0.86 6.65 28.67
C VAL A 399 0.37 7.35 29.25
N LYS A 400 0.66 7.18 30.54
CA LYS A 400 1.86 7.74 31.17
C LYS A 400 3.13 7.00 30.73
N ALA A 401 3.05 5.69 30.52
CA ALA A 401 4.16 4.86 30.04
C ALA A 401 4.59 5.21 28.60
N VAL A 402 3.67 5.74 27.78
CA VAL A 402 3.97 6.22 26.42
C VAL A 402 3.75 7.73 26.33
N PRO A 403 4.82 8.54 26.49
CA PRO A 403 4.72 10.01 26.50
C PRO A 403 4.04 10.61 25.25
N ALA A 404 4.14 9.94 24.10
CA ALA A 404 3.47 10.35 22.88
C ALA A 404 1.93 10.27 22.98
N LEU A 405 1.37 9.38 23.81
CA LEU A 405 -0.07 9.31 24.09
C LEU A 405 -0.54 10.47 24.98
N ALA A 406 0.33 10.98 25.87
CA ALA A 406 0.00 12.08 26.78
C ALA A 406 -0.37 13.38 26.04
N VAL A 407 0.19 13.60 24.84
CA VAL A 407 -0.19 14.73 23.97
C VAL A 407 -1.68 14.71 23.59
N PHE A 408 -2.29 13.52 23.52
CA PHE A 408 -3.73 13.36 23.24
C PHE A 408 -4.60 13.45 24.50
N ALA A 409 -4.02 13.38 25.69
CA ALA A 409 -4.74 13.56 26.95
C ALA A 409 -5.01 15.05 27.28
N LEU A 410 -4.27 15.96 26.63
CA LEU A 410 -4.20 17.39 26.98
C LEU A 410 -5.33 18.29 26.43
N PRO A 411 -6.25 17.86 25.55
CA PRO A 411 -7.53 18.55 25.36
C PRO A 411 -8.69 17.64 25.81
N GLY A 412 -8.96 17.59 27.12
CA GLY A 412 -10.15 16.90 27.67
C GLY A 412 -10.17 15.38 27.44
N GLY A 413 -9.21 14.66 28.02
CA GLY A 413 -8.90 13.21 27.89
C GLY A 413 -10.02 12.16 28.09
N PHE A 414 -11.30 12.54 28.10
CA PHE A 414 -12.44 11.62 28.11
C PHE A 414 -12.55 10.75 26.85
N VAL A 415 -12.03 11.19 25.70
CA VAL A 415 -12.15 10.44 24.43
C VAL A 415 -10.97 9.49 24.18
N LEU A 416 -9.81 9.73 24.82
CA LEU A 416 -8.60 8.92 24.61
C LEU A 416 -8.76 7.49 25.13
N LEU A 417 -9.28 7.31 26.35
CA LEU A 417 -9.42 5.98 26.96
C LEU A 417 -10.40 5.07 26.17
N PRO A 418 -11.61 5.54 25.77
CA PRO A 418 -12.50 4.77 24.90
C PRO A 418 -11.86 4.40 23.55
N LEU A 419 -10.96 5.22 23.03
CA LEU A 419 -10.29 4.93 21.78
C LEU A 419 -9.10 3.98 21.94
N LEU A 420 -8.29 4.14 22.99
CA LEU A 420 -7.28 3.14 23.34
C LEU A 420 -7.91 1.77 23.49
N LEU A 421 -9.09 1.73 24.12
CA LEU A 421 -9.88 0.52 24.17
C LEU A 421 -10.21 0.01 22.76
N LYS A 422 -10.70 0.84 21.84
CA LYS A 422 -11.00 0.42 20.45
C LYS A 422 -9.79 0.01 19.60
N VAL A 423 -8.59 0.45 19.96
CA VAL A 423 -7.39 0.33 19.12
C VAL A 423 -6.35 -0.64 19.69
N LEU A 424 -6.36 -0.89 21.00
CA LEU A 424 -5.52 -1.91 21.59
C LEU A 424 -5.90 -3.27 20.99
N PRO A 425 -4.95 -4.01 20.39
CA PRO A 425 -5.20 -5.32 19.81
C PRO A 425 -5.77 -6.26 20.89
N PHE A 426 -7.07 -6.52 20.88
CA PHE A 426 -7.67 -7.45 21.83
C PHE A 426 -7.23 -8.89 21.59
N ASP A 427 -6.78 -9.18 20.37
CA ASP A 427 -6.04 -10.37 20.03
C ASP A 427 -4.54 -10.16 20.16
N LEU A 428 -4.01 -10.79 21.21
CA LEU A 428 -2.61 -10.89 21.52
C LEU A 428 -1.85 -11.54 20.37
N ARG A 429 -1.20 -10.73 19.52
CA ARG A 429 0.24 -10.81 19.19
C ARG A 429 0.58 -9.94 17.97
N THR A 430 1.48 -8.95 18.11
CA THR A 430 2.46 -8.63 17.06
C THR A 430 3.61 -9.64 17.08
N SER A 431 4.13 -9.92 15.89
CA SER A 431 4.97 -11.09 15.54
C SER A 431 6.47 -10.98 15.88
N ALA A 432 6.85 -10.11 16.82
CA ALA A 432 8.21 -10.12 17.37
C ALA A 432 8.45 -11.24 18.40
N PHE A 433 7.38 -11.86 18.93
CA PHE A 433 7.48 -12.91 19.94
C PHE A 433 7.48 -14.31 19.32
N ARG A 434 8.67 -14.93 19.28
CA ARG A 434 8.86 -16.37 19.17
C ARG A 434 8.88 -16.99 20.57
N SER A 435 7.80 -17.66 20.96
CA SER A 435 7.79 -18.84 21.85
C SER A 435 6.38 -19.43 21.89
N ARG A 436 6.32 -20.77 21.92
CA ARG A 436 5.19 -21.66 21.58
C ARG A 436 4.06 -21.70 22.63
N ASP A 437 2.85 -21.90 22.12
CA ASP A 437 1.74 -22.76 22.57
C ASP A 437 0.99 -22.61 23.93
N ASP A 438 1.44 -21.84 24.93
CA ASP A 438 0.76 -21.95 26.25
C ASP A 438 -0.48 -21.05 26.47
N PHE A 439 -0.67 -19.98 25.70
CA PHE A 439 -1.74 -19.00 25.97
C PHE A 439 -3.13 -19.48 25.51
N HIS A 440 -3.21 -20.41 24.55
CA HIS A 440 -4.49 -20.94 24.06
C HIS A 440 -5.18 -21.89 25.06
N ALA A 441 -4.44 -22.45 26.01
CA ALA A 441 -5.00 -23.27 27.08
C ALA A 441 -5.68 -22.44 28.17
N PHE A 442 -5.25 -21.18 28.37
CA PHE A 442 -5.80 -20.29 29.39
C PHE A 442 -7.16 -19.70 29.02
N ALA A 443 -7.38 -19.40 27.72
CA ALA A 443 -8.58 -18.71 27.25
C ALA A 443 -9.78 -19.63 26.92
N ARG A 444 -9.57 -20.94 26.73
CA ARG A 444 -10.66 -21.86 26.36
C ARG A 444 -11.49 -22.38 27.52
N GLY A 445 -11.05 -22.22 28.76
CA GLY A 445 -11.82 -22.75 29.90
C GLY A 445 -12.01 -24.27 29.88
N ASP A 446 -11.21 -25.03 29.11
CA ASP A 446 -11.35 -26.49 28.98
C ASP A 446 -10.81 -27.27 30.20
N ASP A 447 -10.67 -26.64 31.37
CA ASP A 447 -10.24 -27.34 32.58
C ASP A 447 -10.94 -26.78 33.83
N ASP A 448 -12.22 -27.14 33.95
CA ASP A 448 -13.07 -26.93 35.13
C ASP A 448 -12.61 -27.74 36.36
N SER A 449 -11.46 -28.44 36.29
CA SER A 449 -10.94 -29.25 37.39
C SER A 449 -9.86 -28.58 38.25
N LEU A 450 -9.37 -27.39 37.90
CA LEU A 450 -8.28 -26.72 38.62
C LEU A 450 -8.77 -25.58 39.51
N THR A 451 -8.34 -25.60 40.78
CA THR A 451 -8.66 -24.57 41.76
C THR A 451 -7.97 -23.23 41.43
N PRO A 452 -8.49 -22.08 41.90
CA PRO A 452 -7.87 -20.77 41.66
C PRO A 452 -6.40 -20.69 42.06
N ASP A 453 -6.01 -21.35 43.15
CA ASP A 453 -4.62 -21.37 43.63
C ASP A 453 -3.69 -22.19 42.72
N ASP A 454 -4.20 -23.27 42.11
CA ASP A 454 -3.45 -24.08 41.13
C ASP A 454 -3.20 -23.30 39.83
N ARG A 455 -4.13 -22.43 39.45
CA ARG A 455 -4.00 -21.53 38.29
C ARG A 455 -2.91 -20.48 38.51
N VAL A 456 -2.83 -19.91 39.72
CA VAL A 456 -1.79 -18.93 40.11
C VAL A 456 -0.41 -19.60 40.23
N ALA A 457 -0.32 -20.77 40.86
CA ALA A 457 0.93 -21.51 41.02
C ALA A 457 1.50 -22.05 39.69
N ARG A 458 0.64 -22.29 38.68
CA ARG A 458 1.06 -22.67 37.32
C ARG A 458 1.51 -21.46 36.51
N ALA A 459 0.83 -20.32 36.63
CA ALA A 459 1.25 -19.07 36.01
C ALA A 459 2.63 -18.62 36.52
N GLN A 460 2.90 -18.72 37.82
CA GLN A 460 4.21 -18.38 38.40
C GLN A 460 5.35 -19.31 37.93
N ARG A 461 5.07 -20.59 37.67
CA ARG A 461 6.05 -21.55 37.11
C ARG A 461 6.39 -21.27 35.64
N LEU A 462 5.43 -20.82 34.83
CA LEU A 462 5.65 -20.45 33.43
C LEU A 462 6.40 -19.12 33.27
N LEU A 463 6.37 -18.27 34.30
CA LEU A 463 7.02 -16.96 34.33
C LEU A 463 8.42 -16.99 34.98
N SER A 464 8.91 -18.16 35.41
CA SER A 464 10.25 -18.32 35.97
C SER A 464 11.32 -18.43 34.87
N PRO A 465 12.44 -17.69 34.94
CA PRO A 465 13.47 -17.72 33.90
C PRO A 465 14.19 -19.07 33.87
N SER A 466 14.20 -19.74 32.70
CA SER A 466 15.01 -20.94 32.49
C SER A 466 16.51 -20.62 32.48
N PRO A 467 17.40 -21.56 32.88
CA PRO A 467 18.83 -21.28 33.04
C PRO A 467 19.49 -20.97 31.69
N ARG A 468 20.30 -19.91 31.71
CA ARG A 468 21.11 -19.40 30.59
C ARG A 468 21.92 -20.50 29.89
N TRP A 469 21.95 -20.47 28.55
CA TRP A 469 23.05 -21.04 27.77
C TRP A 469 24.06 -19.94 27.40
N ARG A 470 25.33 -20.22 27.72
CA ARG A 470 26.55 -19.57 27.23
C ARG A 470 27.00 -20.27 25.93
N PRO A 471 27.90 -19.63 25.16
CA PRO A 471 27.74 -19.22 23.76
C PRO A 471 27.41 -20.33 22.76
#